data_AF-A0A951WI54-F1
#
_entry.id   AF-A0A951WI54-F1
#
_cell.length_a   1.000
_cell.length_b   1.000
_cell.length_c   1.000
_cell.angle_alpha   90.00
_cell.angle_beta   90.00
_cell.angle_gamma   90.00
#
_symmetry.space_group_name_H-M   'P 1'
#
loop_
_entity.id
_entity.type
_entity.pdbx_description
1 polymer ?
#
loop_
_entity_poly.entity_id
_entity_poly.type
_entity_poly.pdbx_seq_one_letter_code
_entity_poly.pdbx_strand_id
1 'polypeptide(L)'
;MLTGFSVENPKAKTDESSLKTKPAKDVKNAELVRKYSSILEFTLFKEAKVTWYGPGFHGRKSASGAIYDQEKLTCAHRSLPFGTLLRVTNKSNGKSVIVKVTDRGPVGRSLELDLSKAAARELDMLYAGVARVTIEKVKVNGFNTPILTVF
;
A
#
# COMPACT_ATOMS: atom_id res chain seq x y z
N MET A 1 16.46 -16.63 -68.81
CA MET A 1 15.22 -17.12 -69.43
C MET A 1 14.09 -16.94 -68.44
N LEU A 2 12.99 -16.31 -68.88
CA LEU A 2 11.78 -15.97 -68.13
C LEU A 2 10.94 -17.22 -67.79
N THR A 3 10.14 -17.17 -66.72
CA THR A 3 8.67 -17.04 -66.79
C THR A 3 8.08 -17.06 -65.37
N GLY A 4 7.22 -16.09 -65.08
CA GLY A 4 6.35 -16.09 -63.91
C GLY A 4 4.96 -16.63 -64.24
N PHE A 5 4.16 -16.89 -63.20
CA PHE A 5 2.69 -16.86 -63.28
C PHE A 5 2.11 -16.63 -61.88
N SER A 6 1.48 -15.47 -61.69
CA SER A 6 0.42 -15.26 -60.66
C SER A 6 -0.83 -16.02 -61.08
N VAL A 7 -1.71 -16.39 -60.14
CA VAL A 7 -3.18 -16.23 -60.27
C VAL A 7 -3.89 -16.63 -58.96
N GLU A 8 -4.71 -15.68 -58.51
CA GLU A 8 -5.96 -15.74 -57.74
C GLU A 8 -6.05 -16.08 -56.24
N ASN A 9 -6.64 -15.09 -55.57
CA ASN A 9 -7.28 -15.09 -54.26
C ASN A 9 -8.82 -15.14 -54.48
N PRO A 10 -9.56 -15.99 -53.77
CA PRO A 10 -10.98 -15.76 -53.51
C PRO A 10 -11.26 -15.55 -52.01
N LYS A 11 -12.17 -14.60 -51.76
CA LYS A 11 -12.57 -14.01 -50.47
C LYS A 11 -13.16 -14.98 -49.42
N ALA A 12 -12.89 -14.60 -48.16
CA ALA A 12 -13.76 -14.54 -46.97
C ALA A 12 -14.18 -15.81 -46.21
N LYS A 13 -13.79 -15.85 -44.92
CA LYS A 13 -14.68 -16.08 -43.78
C LYS A 13 -14.17 -15.30 -42.56
N THR A 14 -15.03 -14.46 -42.01
CA THR A 14 -14.92 -13.83 -40.69
C THR A 14 -15.00 -14.90 -39.61
N ASP A 15 -14.05 -14.94 -38.67
CA ASP A 15 -14.20 -15.64 -37.40
C ASP A 15 -14.04 -14.63 -36.25
N GLU A 16 -15.17 -13.99 -35.92
CA GLU A 16 -15.43 -13.46 -34.60
C GLU A 16 -15.52 -14.65 -33.62
N SER A 17 -14.38 -15.15 -33.12
CA SER A 17 -14.44 -15.99 -31.93
C SER A 17 -13.19 -15.86 -31.06
N SER A 18 -13.47 -15.54 -29.79
CA SER A 18 -12.56 -15.56 -28.64
C SER A 18 -11.78 -14.29 -28.27
N LEU A 19 -12.48 -13.15 -28.29
CA LEU A 19 -12.41 -12.21 -27.16
C LEU A 19 -12.76 -12.98 -25.86
N LYS A 20 -11.76 -13.61 -25.23
CA LYS A 20 -11.93 -14.22 -23.90
C LYS A 20 -12.01 -13.12 -22.86
N THR A 21 -13.23 -12.88 -22.40
CA THR A 21 -13.63 -12.12 -21.24
C THR A 21 -12.78 -12.48 -20.01
N LYS A 22 -12.26 -11.49 -19.28
CA LYS A 22 -11.79 -11.63 -17.89
C LYS A 22 -12.89 -11.11 -16.96
N PRO A 23 -13.74 -11.96 -16.31
CA PRO A 23 -14.88 -11.45 -15.57
C PRO A 23 -14.76 -11.65 -14.04
N ALA A 24 -15.31 -10.68 -13.30
CA ALA A 24 -15.68 -10.66 -11.87
C ALA A 24 -14.70 -10.11 -10.80
N LYS A 25 -13.43 -10.54 -10.70
CA LYS A 25 -12.54 -10.08 -9.60
C LYS A 25 -12.11 -8.61 -9.75
N ASP A 26 -11.74 -8.21 -10.97
CA ASP A 26 -11.24 -6.86 -11.25
C ASP A 26 -12.35 -5.80 -11.16
N VAL A 27 -13.59 -6.18 -11.50
CA VAL A 27 -14.77 -5.31 -11.42
C VAL A 27 -15.20 -5.07 -9.98
N LYS A 28 -15.23 -6.13 -9.14
CA LYS A 28 -15.49 -5.98 -7.69
C LYS A 28 -14.43 -5.11 -7.02
N ASN A 29 -13.16 -5.26 -7.40
CA ASN A 29 -12.08 -4.41 -6.90
C ASN A 29 -12.26 -2.95 -7.32
N ALA A 30 -12.67 -2.68 -8.56
CA ALA A 30 -12.91 -1.31 -9.02
C ALA A 30 -14.08 -0.63 -8.27
N GLU A 31 -15.17 -1.35 -8.03
CA GLU A 31 -16.32 -0.85 -7.27
C GLU A 31 -15.97 -0.62 -5.79
N LEU A 32 -15.24 -1.56 -5.18
CA LEU A 32 -14.72 -1.41 -3.82
C LEU A 32 -13.76 -0.22 -3.75
N VAL A 33 -12.81 -0.10 -4.68
CA VAL A 33 -11.88 1.05 -4.75
C VAL A 33 -12.66 2.35 -4.87
N ARG A 34 -13.70 2.42 -5.71
CA ARG A 34 -14.54 3.62 -5.85
C ARG A 34 -15.31 3.94 -4.57
N LYS A 35 -15.92 2.93 -3.94
CA LYS A 35 -16.66 3.03 -2.67
C LYS A 35 -15.75 3.45 -1.51
N TYR A 36 -14.56 2.84 -1.40
CA TYR A 36 -13.59 3.16 -0.36
C TYR A 36 -12.91 4.52 -0.62
N SER A 37 -12.67 4.90 -1.87
CA SER A 37 -12.12 6.22 -2.19
C SER A 37 -13.07 7.36 -1.82
N SER A 38 -14.38 7.13 -1.85
CA SER A 38 -15.36 8.14 -1.41
C SER A 38 -15.47 8.28 0.12
N ILE A 39 -15.04 7.28 0.89
CA ILE A 39 -15.10 7.33 2.36
C ILE A 39 -13.74 7.61 3.01
N LEU A 40 -12.63 7.44 2.30
CA LEU A 40 -11.30 7.72 2.83
C LEU A 40 -10.87 9.14 2.50
N GLU A 41 -10.66 9.94 3.54
CA GLU A 41 -10.04 11.25 3.44
C GLU A 41 -8.57 11.14 3.85
N PHE A 42 -7.69 11.66 2.99
CA PHE A 42 -6.25 11.75 3.25
C PHE A 42 -5.89 13.22 3.48
N THR A 43 -5.37 13.52 4.66
CA THR A 43 -4.87 14.86 4.98
C THR A 43 -3.36 14.81 5.11
N LEU A 44 -2.64 15.65 4.36
CA LEU A 44 -1.19 15.77 4.47
C LEU A 44 -0.79 16.03 5.92
N PHE A 45 0.06 15.16 6.45
CA PHE A 45 0.64 15.31 7.78
C PHE A 45 2.05 15.88 7.67
N LYS A 46 2.93 15.24 6.90
CA LYS A 46 4.34 15.62 6.80
C LYS A 46 5.07 14.93 5.67
N GLU A 47 6.09 15.58 5.12
CA GLU A 47 7.16 14.90 4.38
C GLU A 47 8.35 14.64 5.30
N ALA A 48 8.85 13.41 5.37
CA ALA A 48 9.90 13.06 6.31
C ALA A 48 10.74 11.85 5.87
N LYS A 49 11.78 11.54 6.65
CA LYS A 49 12.49 10.26 6.56
C LYS A 49 11.87 9.25 7.52
N VAL A 50 11.78 8.01 7.10
CA VAL A 50 11.30 6.88 7.92
C VAL A 50 12.27 5.72 7.80
N THR A 51 12.27 4.86 8.82
CA THR A 51 13.00 3.59 8.83
C THR A 51 12.01 2.46 9.12
N TRP A 52 12.52 1.25 9.34
CA TRP A 52 11.75 0.11 9.80
C TRP A 52 12.44 -0.63 10.95
N TYR A 53 11.69 -1.40 11.72
CA TYR A 53 12.21 -2.23 12.81
C TYR A 53 13.13 -3.32 12.28
N GLY A 54 14.39 -3.30 12.66
CA GLY A 54 15.34 -4.38 12.37
C GLY A 54 14.92 -5.74 12.97
N PRO A 55 15.72 -6.79 12.74
CA PRO A 55 15.46 -8.11 13.32
C PRO A 55 15.44 -8.09 14.86
N GLY A 56 14.71 -9.03 15.46
CA GLY A 56 14.70 -9.27 16.91
C GLY A 56 13.60 -8.56 17.71
N PHE A 57 12.74 -7.77 17.06
CA PHE A 57 11.60 -7.11 17.73
C PHE A 57 10.32 -7.95 17.73
N HIS A 58 10.18 -8.90 16.79
CA HIS A 58 8.98 -9.75 16.68
C HIS A 58 8.66 -10.44 18.01
N GLY A 59 7.38 -10.44 18.41
CA GLY A 59 6.91 -11.03 19.66
C GLY A 59 7.09 -10.13 20.90
N ARG A 60 7.76 -8.98 20.79
CA ARG A 60 7.91 -8.04 21.92
C ARG A 60 6.64 -7.23 22.13
N LYS A 61 6.40 -6.80 23.38
CA LYS A 61 5.30 -5.91 23.72
C LYS A 61 5.61 -4.48 23.24
N SER A 62 4.71 -3.90 22.47
CA SER A 62 4.76 -2.49 22.05
C SER A 62 4.19 -1.56 23.14
N ALA A 63 4.41 -0.25 23.00
CA ALA A 63 3.89 0.75 23.92
C ALA A 63 2.35 0.85 23.94
N SER A 64 1.65 0.38 22.90
CA SER A 64 0.18 0.23 22.95
C SER A 64 -0.28 -0.94 23.83
N GLY A 65 0.64 -1.79 24.27
CA GLY A 65 0.36 -3.03 24.99
C GLY A 65 0.18 -4.25 24.08
N ALA A 66 -0.01 -4.07 22.77
CA ALA A 66 -0.10 -5.15 21.80
C ALA A 66 1.27 -5.80 21.53
N ILE A 67 1.27 -7.10 21.21
CA ILE A 67 2.47 -7.80 20.74
C ILE A 67 2.81 -7.33 19.32
N TYR A 68 4.06 -6.90 19.12
CA TYR A 68 4.56 -6.52 17.81
C TYR A 68 4.69 -7.75 16.92
N ASP A 69 4.00 -7.68 15.79
CA ASP A 69 4.07 -8.64 14.70
C ASP A 69 4.72 -7.96 13.49
N GLN A 70 5.82 -8.52 13.00
CA GLN A 70 6.58 -7.93 11.90
C GLN A 70 5.84 -8.03 10.57
N GLU A 71 4.87 -8.95 10.48
CA GLU A 71 4.05 -9.19 9.30
C GLU A 71 2.76 -8.36 9.27
N LYS A 72 2.44 -7.61 10.35
CA LYS A 72 1.32 -6.67 10.39
C LYS A 72 1.72 -5.29 9.93
N LEU A 73 0.80 -4.56 9.29
CA LEU A 73 1.00 -3.20 8.81
C LEU A 73 0.88 -2.17 9.94
N THR A 74 1.93 -2.09 10.75
CA THR A 74 2.01 -1.16 11.89
C THR A 74 3.24 -0.25 11.82
N CYS A 75 3.24 0.78 12.65
CA CYS A 75 4.39 1.66 12.85
C CYS A 75 4.50 2.21 14.28
N ALA A 76 5.68 2.69 14.63
CA ALA A 76 5.93 3.52 15.79
C ALA A 76 5.84 5.01 15.43
N HIS A 77 5.26 5.81 16.31
CA HIS A 77 5.29 7.27 16.21
C HIS A 77 5.34 7.90 17.61
N ARG A 78 6.03 9.04 17.75
CA ARG A 78 6.32 9.69 19.04
C ARG A 78 5.08 10.08 19.84
N SER A 79 4.14 10.78 19.19
CA SER A 79 3.04 11.46 19.90
C SER A 79 1.65 11.19 19.33
N LEU A 80 1.52 10.82 18.06
CA LEU A 80 0.22 10.42 17.49
C LEU A 80 -0.49 9.37 18.36
N PRO A 81 -1.82 9.51 18.56
CA PRO A 81 -2.61 8.53 19.29
C PRO A 81 -2.45 7.13 18.71
N PHE A 82 -2.40 6.12 19.58
CA PHE A 82 -2.46 4.74 19.13
C PHE A 82 -3.76 4.48 18.36
N GLY A 83 -3.68 3.66 17.31
CA GLY A 83 -4.79 3.43 16.40
C GLY A 83 -4.91 4.44 15.27
N THR A 84 -4.13 5.54 15.29
CA THR A 84 -4.06 6.47 14.15
C THR A 84 -3.64 5.72 12.89
N LEU A 85 -4.40 5.89 11.80
CA LEU A 85 -4.07 5.33 10.49
C LEU A 85 -3.30 6.37 9.67
N LEU A 86 -2.21 5.93 9.06
CA LEU A 86 -1.36 6.76 8.22
C LEU A 86 -1.19 6.11 6.85
N ARG A 87 -1.40 6.86 5.77
CA ARG A 87 -0.90 6.49 4.45
C ARG A 87 0.53 6.99 4.35
N VAL A 88 1.45 6.08 4.03
CA VAL A 88 2.86 6.37 3.80
C VAL A 88 3.13 6.10 2.34
N THR A 89 3.68 7.09 1.64
CA THR A 89 4.02 6.99 0.22
C THR A 89 5.51 7.20 0.05
N ASN A 90 6.21 6.23 -0.52
CA ASN A 90 7.63 6.33 -0.82
C ASN A 90 7.85 7.22 -2.06
N LYS A 91 8.57 8.33 -1.88
CA LYS A 91 8.75 9.35 -2.92
C LYS A 91 9.63 8.87 -4.08
N SER A 92 10.44 7.83 -3.89
CA SER A 92 11.33 7.35 -4.97
C SER A 92 10.62 6.47 -6.00
N ASN A 93 9.55 5.78 -5.61
CA ASN A 93 8.87 4.79 -6.46
C ASN A 93 7.34 4.94 -6.51
N GLY A 94 6.77 5.87 -5.74
CA GLY A 94 5.33 6.12 -5.68
C GLY A 94 4.50 5.03 -4.98
N LYS A 95 5.13 3.97 -4.46
CA LYS A 95 4.43 2.91 -3.72
C LYS A 95 3.89 3.47 -2.40
N SER A 96 2.71 3.02 -1.98
CA SER A 96 2.09 3.48 -0.75
C SER A 96 1.47 2.34 0.05
N VAL A 97 1.41 2.52 1.38
CA VAL A 97 0.83 1.56 2.31
C VAL A 97 0.12 2.31 3.44
N ILE A 98 -0.99 1.75 3.93
CA ILE A 98 -1.65 2.26 5.14
C ILE A 98 -1.17 1.46 6.34
N VAL A 99 -0.71 2.15 7.37
CA VAL A 99 -0.22 1.57 8.63
C VAL A 99 -0.96 2.12 9.83
N LYS A 100 -1.02 1.33 10.90
CA LYS A 100 -1.57 1.72 12.19
C LYS A 100 -0.48 2.08 13.19
N VAL A 101 -0.61 3.20 13.89
CA VAL A 101 0.28 3.57 15.00
C VAL A 101 0.02 2.65 16.19
N THR A 102 0.99 1.81 16.56
CA THR A 102 0.88 0.87 17.69
C THR A 102 2.02 0.96 18.69
N ASP A 103 3.03 1.78 18.41
CA ASP A 103 4.21 1.88 19.28
C ASP A 103 4.76 3.31 19.35
N ARG A 104 5.75 3.50 20.23
CA ARG A 104 6.46 4.77 20.44
C ARG A 104 7.87 4.68 19.90
N GLY A 105 8.31 5.78 19.30
CA GLY A 105 9.54 5.87 18.53
C GLY A 105 9.31 6.75 17.30
N PRO A 106 10.31 6.93 16.43
CA PRO A 106 11.71 6.56 16.62
C PRO A 106 12.36 7.37 17.75
N VAL A 107 13.54 6.96 18.25
CA VAL A 107 14.27 7.75 19.25
C VAL A 107 15.00 8.93 18.57
N GLY A 108 15.64 8.71 17.42
CA GLY A 108 16.42 9.73 16.70
C GLY A 108 15.56 10.81 16.03
N ARG A 109 15.85 12.10 16.30
CA ARG A 109 15.02 13.26 15.89
C ARG A 109 14.87 13.44 14.37
N SER A 110 15.71 12.80 13.57
CA SER A 110 15.70 12.90 12.10
C SER A 110 14.71 11.95 11.41
N LEU A 111 14.09 11.04 12.15
CA LEU A 111 13.16 10.02 11.64
C LEU A 111 11.77 10.20 12.21
N GLU A 112 10.74 10.11 11.37
CA GLU A 112 9.35 10.31 11.78
C GLU A 112 8.66 9.02 12.25
N LEU A 113 8.93 7.89 11.59
CA LEU A 113 8.31 6.59 11.83
C LEU A 113 9.34 5.46 11.81
N ASP A 114 9.10 4.45 12.66
CA ASP A 114 9.65 3.10 12.51
C ASP A 114 8.54 2.19 11.98
N LEU A 115 8.65 1.76 10.73
CA LEU A 115 7.67 0.87 10.08
C LEU A 115 7.88 -0.60 10.46
N SER A 116 6.82 -1.39 10.42
CA SER A 116 6.92 -2.85 10.40
C SER A 116 7.70 -3.36 9.17
N LYS A 117 8.25 -4.58 9.28
CA LYS A 117 8.93 -5.24 8.16
C LYS A 117 8.00 -5.43 6.96
N ALA A 118 6.75 -5.81 7.19
CA ALA A 118 5.74 -5.90 6.13
C ALA A 118 5.52 -4.55 5.43
N ALA A 119 5.29 -3.46 6.17
CA ALA A 119 5.09 -2.14 5.56
C ALA A 119 6.33 -1.67 4.77
N ALA A 120 7.53 -1.93 5.27
CA ALA A 120 8.77 -1.61 4.57
C ALA A 120 8.95 -2.43 3.27
N ARG A 121 8.43 -3.66 3.23
CA ARG A 121 8.39 -4.50 2.03
C ARG A 121 7.45 -3.92 0.98
N GLU A 122 6.24 -3.53 1.38
CA GLU A 122 5.25 -2.91 0.49
C GLU A 122 5.76 -1.60 -0.12
N LEU A 123 6.52 -0.82 0.66
CA LEU A 123 7.15 0.41 0.19
C LEU A 123 8.46 0.20 -0.58
N ASP A 124 8.92 -1.06 -0.68
CA ASP A 124 10.16 -1.44 -1.36
C ASP A 124 11.38 -0.68 -0.80
N MET A 125 11.49 -0.69 0.54
CA MET A 125 12.55 0.01 1.27
C MET A 125 13.31 -0.88 2.25
N LEU A 126 13.09 -2.20 2.25
CA LEU A 126 13.79 -3.14 3.15
C LEU A 126 15.31 -3.02 3.01
N TYR A 127 15.84 -3.07 1.79
CA TYR A 127 17.28 -3.00 1.52
C TYR A 127 17.85 -1.60 1.73
N ALA A 128 17.08 -0.55 1.39
CA ALA A 128 17.51 0.83 1.59
C ALA A 128 17.61 1.21 3.09
N GLY A 129 16.82 0.56 3.95
CA GLY A 129 16.74 0.83 5.38
C GLY A 129 15.96 2.10 5.72
N VAL A 130 16.19 3.17 4.98
CA VAL A 130 15.57 4.50 5.18
C VAL A 130 14.98 5.00 3.86
N ALA A 131 13.80 5.63 3.93
CA ALA A 131 13.14 6.23 2.77
C ALA A 131 12.66 7.66 3.07
N ARG A 132 12.65 8.53 2.05
CA ARG A 132 11.91 9.80 2.09
C ARG A 132 10.47 9.52 1.65
N VAL A 133 9.52 9.93 2.48
CA VAL A 133 8.11 9.61 2.31
C VAL A 133 7.23 10.85 2.45
N THR A 134 6.06 10.79 1.84
CA THR A 134 4.92 11.64 2.18
C THR A 134 4.01 10.85 3.11
N ILE A 135 3.63 11.46 4.25
CA ILE A 135 2.76 10.87 5.26
C ILE A 135 1.45 11.65 5.29
N GLU A 136 0.35 10.93 5.22
CA GLU A 136 -1.00 11.49 5.34
C GLU A 136 -1.77 10.77 6.43
N LYS A 137 -2.56 11.51 7.20
CA LYS A 137 -3.54 10.93 8.12
C LYS A 137 -4.71 10.39 7.30
N VAL A 138 -5.13 9.18 7.63
CA VAL A 138 -6.30 8.56 7.02
C VAL A 138 -7.49 8.74 7.97
N LYS A 139 -8.55 9.33 7.46
CA LYS A 139 -9.84 9.43 8.15
C LYS A 139 -10.89 8.68 7.34
N VAL A 140 -11.69 7.87 8.03
CA VAL A 140 -12.82 7.18 7.41
C VAL A 140 -14.08 7.99 7.69
N ASN A 141 -14.61 8.66 6.66
CA ASN A 141 -15.83 9.44 6.72
C ASN A 141 -17.05 8.51 6.89
N GLY A 142 -18.02 8.95 7.70
CA GLY A 142 -19.24 8.20 7.99
C GLY A 142 -19.20 7.31 9.24
N PHE A 143 -18.07 7.23 9.96
CA PHE A 143 -17.98 6.56 11.26
C PHE A 143 -17.51 7.55 12.34
N ASN A 144 -18.33 7.82 13.36
CA ASN A 144 -18.06 8.81 14.41
C ASN A 144 -17.43 8.19 15.68
N THR A 145 -16.71 7.07 15.56
CA THR A 145 -16.21 6.28 16.71
C THR A 145 -14.92 5.53 16.34
N PRO A 146 -14.05 5.20 17.32
CA PRO A 146 -12.70 4.72 17.08
C PRO A 146 -12.80 3.37 16.39
N ILE A 147 -12.12 3.25 15.25
CA ILE A 147 -12.27 2.11 14.34
C ILE A 147 -11.96 0.82 15.11
N LEU A 148 -13.03 0.04 15.32
CA LEU A 148 -13.01 -1.33 15.82
C LEU A 148 -11.98 -2.11 14.99
N THR A 149 -10.95 -2.61 15.67
CA THR A 149 -9.88 -3.39 15.04
C THR A 149 -10.45 -4.73 14.57
N VAL A 150 -10.63 -4.87 13.26
CA VAL A 150 -10.81 -6.17 12.61
C VAL A 150 -9.60 -6.39 11.70
N PHE A 151 -8.56 -6.98 12.26
CA PHE A 151 -7.47 -7.66 11.54
C PHE A 151 -7.01 -8.84 12.38
#